data_AF-K1UAB0-F1
#
_entry.id   AF-K1UAB0-F1
#
_cell.length_a   1.000
_cell.length_b   1.000
_cell.length_c   1.000
_cell.angle_alpha   90.00
_cell.angle_beta   90.00
_cell.angle_gamma   90.00
#
_symmetry.space_group_name_H-M   'P 1'
#
loop_
_entity.id
_entity.type
_entity.pdbx_description
1 polymer ?
#
loop_
_entity_poly.entity_id
_entity_poly.type
_entity_poly.pdbx_seq_one_letter_code
_entity_poly.pdbx_strand_id
1 'polypeptide(L)'
;DGNGAASFYDAETRVKNDYEKDQREIEELMLRFLPLYMEDLQRGAYTVPAHTEQSLRHIFTMGAAKEYFYEKMPSMYNPLGLGRKAMPLACKVQNLLIADFLNYLALRHDVYLSATGGEVKKTS
;
A
#
# COMPACT_ATOMS: atom_id res chain seq x y z
N ASP A 1 22.86 -25.71 -4.37
CA ASP A 1 22.42 -24.96 -5.57
C ASP A 1 21.42 -23.87 -5.20
N GLY A 2 21.96 -22.73 -4.79
CA GLY A 2 21.19 -21.55 -4.40
C GLY A 2 20.94 -20.67 -5.62
N ASN A 3 19.77 -20.81 -6.25
CA ASN A 3 19.32 -19.88 -7.29
C ASN A 3 17.80 -19.61 -7.23
N GLY A 4 17.21 -19.64 -6.02
CA GLY A 4 15.80 -19.27 -5.80
C GLY A 4 15.60 -17.83 -5.33
N ALA A 5 16.70 -17.10 -5.08
CA ALA A 5 16.70 -15.76 -4.50
C ALA A 5 16.62 -14.63 -5.54
N ALA A 6 16.24 -14.95 -6.78
CA ALA A 6 15.90 -13.94 -7.79
C ALA A 6 14.52 -13.35 -7.44
N SER A 7 14.57 -12.44 -6.48
CA SER A 7 13.84 -11.19 -6.40
C SER A 7 12.37 -11.22 -6.81
N PHE A 8 11.48 -11.21 -5.81
CA PHE A 8 10.13 -10.69 -5.98
C PHE A 8 10.13 -9.19 -6.37
N TYR A 9 11.29 -8.54 -6.27
CA TYR A 9 11.61 -7.16 -6.57
C TYR A 9 12.59 -7.07 -7.74
N ASP A 10 12.44 -7.93 -8.76
CA ASP A 10 13.23 -7.78 -9.97
C ASP A 10 12.92 -6.41 -10.55
N ALA A 11 13.89 -5.68 -11.09
CA ALA A 11 13.68 -4.30 -11.55
C ALA A 11 12.57 -4.19 -12.63
N GLU A 12 12.29 -5.31 -13.30
CA GLU A 12 11.19 -5.50 -14.26
C GLU A 12 9.79 -5.67 -13.62
N THR A 13 9.72 -5.83 -12.30
CA THR A 13 8.48 -6.08 -11.51
C THR A 13 8.12 -4.94 -10.57
N ARG A 14 8.75 -3.77 -10.72
CA ARG A 14 8.37 -2.60 -9.92
C ARG A 14 6.90 -2.28 -10.19
N VAL A 15 6.09 -2.47 -9.15
CA VAL A 15 4.66 -2.20 -9.14
C VAL A 15 4.48 -0.71 -9.44
N LYS A 16 4.15 -0.37 -10.70
CA LYS A 16 3.81 1.01 -11.07
C LYS A 16 2.55 1.38 -10.29
N ASN A 17 2.68 2.43 -9.49
CA ASN A 17 1.67 2.89 -8.57
C ASN A 17 1.52 4.41 -8.73
N ASP A 18 0.44 5.00 -8.23
CA ASP A 18 0.11 6.40 -8.52
C ASP A 18 1.06 7.39 -7.80
N TYR A 19 1.88 6.85 -6.90
CA TYR A 19 2.77 7.58 -6.00
C TYR A 19 4.25 7.46 -6.38
N GLU A 20 4.56 6.99 -7.59
CA GLU A 20 5.96 6.82 -8.03
C GLU A 20 6.80 8.11 -7.95
N LYS A 21 6.17 9.27 -8.13
CA LYS A 21 6.84 10.58 -8.08
C LYS A 21 7.24 10.99 -6.66
N ASP A 22 6.46 10.57 -5.68
CA ASP A 22 6.62 10.93 -4.27
C ASP A 22 7.16 9.76 -3.43
N GLN A 23 7.62 8.68 -4.10
CA GLN A 23 8.01 7.42 -3.47
C GLN A 23 8.98 7.62 -2.29
N ARG A 24 10.03 8.43 -2.48
CA ARG A 24 11.03 8.67 -1.43
C ARG A 24 10.42 9.35 -0.21
N GLU A 25 9.58 10.36 -0.43
CA GLU A 25 8.92 11.08 0.66
C GLU A 25 7.96 10.16 1.42
N ILE A 26 7.20 9.33 0.69
CA ILE A 26 6.29 8.35 1.29
C ILE A 26 7.05 7.31 2.10
N GLU A 27 8.19 6.82 1.61
CA GLU A 27 9.05 5.90 2.36
C GLU A 27 9.58 6.55 3.66
N GLU A 28 10.02 7.81 3.61
CA GLU A 28 10.46 8.57 4.78
C GLU A 28 9.31 8.78 5.79
N LEU A 29 8.11 9.10 5.32
CA LEU A 29 6.90 9.21 6.14
C LEU A 29 6.51 7.85 6.75
N MET A 30 6.55 6.77 5.98
CA MET A 30 6.28 5.41 6.47
C MET A 30 7.26 5.02 7.57
N LEU A 31 8.56 5.25 7.40
CA LEU A 31 9.56 4.97 8.44
C LEU A 31 9.24 5.68 9.76
N ARG A 32 8.70 6.90 9.68
CA ARG A 32 8.38 7.70 10.86
C ARG A 32 7.02 7.37 11.48
N PHE A 33 5.99 7.16 10.66
CA PHE A 33 4.59 7.14 11.12
C PHE A 33 3.88 5.79 10.95
N LEU A 34 4.44 4.83 10.21
CA LEU A 34 3.83 3.50 10.05
C LEU A 34 3.59 2.80 11.40
N PRO A 35 4.51 2.83 12.39
CA PRO A 35 4.24 2.24 13.69
C PRO A 35 3.02 2.86 14.40
N LEU A 36 2.88 4.18 14.33
CA LEU A 36 1.75 4.91 14.93
C LEU A 36 0.44 4.59 14.23
N TYR A 37 0.45 4.57 12.90
CA TYR A 37 -0.71 4.18 12.08
C TYR A 37 -1.22 2.78 12.45
N MET A 38 -0.32 1.80 12.55
CA MET A 38 -0.68 0.42 12.88
C MET A 38 -1.20 0.29 14.33
N GLU A 39 -0.61 1.03 15.27
CA GLU A 39 -1.08 1.06 16.65
C GLU A 39 -2.49 1.68 16.77
N ASP A 40 -2.73 2.82 16.11
CA ASP A 40 -4.03 3.49 16.12
C ASP A 40 -5.11 2.63 15.45
N LEU A 41 -4.78 1.91 14.37
CA LEU A 41 -5.66 0.90 13.77
C LEU A 41 -5.99 -0.23 14.75
N GLN A 42 -4.96 -0.81 15.38
CA GLN A 42 -5.13 -1.94 16.29
C GLN A 42 -5.98 -1.58 17.52
N ARG A 43 -5.82 -0.35 18.02
CA ARG A 43 -6.58 0.16 19.17
C ARG A 43 -7.96 0.71 18.77
N GLY A 44 -8.26 0.82 17.47
CA GLY A 44 -9.48 1.45 16.96
C GLY A 44 -9.52 2.97 17.14
N ALA A 45 -8.38 3.62 17.40
CA ALA A 45 -8.26 5.07 17.48
C ALA A 45 -8.24 5.72 16.09
N TYR A 46 -7.86 4.96 15.06
CA TYR A 46 -8.14 5.25 13.66
C TYR A 46 -8.94 4.09 13.07
N THR A 47 -9.98 4.41 12.32
CA THR A 47 -10.77 3.43 11.58
C THR A 47 -10.64 3.72 10.10
N VAL A 48 -10.26 2.69 9.33
CA VAL A 48 -10.24 2.76 7.87
C VAL A 48 -11.62 3.20 7.35
N PRO A 49 -11.70 4.19 6.45
CA PRO A 49 -12.97 4.61 5.86
C PRO A 49 -13.69 3.43 5.20
N ALA A 50 -15.02 3.36 5.35
CA ALA A 50 -15.81 2.22 4.89
C ALA A 50 -15.64 1.94 3.37
N HIS A 51 -15.48 2.99 2.56
CA HIS A 51 -15.26 2.85 1.12
C HIS A 51 -13.88 2.25 0.79
N THR A 52 -12.85 2.61 1.56
CA THR A 52 -11.50 2.02 1.45
C THR A 52 -11.55 0.54 1.81
N GLU A 53 -12.18 0.21 2.93
CA GLU A 53 -12.36 -1.18 3.39
C GLU A 53 -13.14 -2.01 2.36
N GLN A 54 -14.23 -1.47 1.81
CA GLN A 54 -15.00 -2.15 0.76
C GLN A 54 -14.19 -2.35 -0.52
N SER A 55 -13.37 -1.37 -0.91
CA SER A 55 -12.51 -1.46 -2.08
C SER A 55 -11.44 -2.55 -1.90
N LEU A 56 -10.86 -2.63 -0.71
CA LEU A 56 -9.88 -3.67 -0.36
C LEU A 56 -10.52 -5.06 -0.40
N ARG A 57 -11.72 -5.22 0.18
CA ARG A 57 -12.48 -6.49 0.13
C ARG A 57 -12.82 -6.90 -1.30
N HIS A 58 -13.23 -5.95 -2.14
CA HIS A 58 -13.52 -6.21 -3.54
C HIS A 58 -12.28 -6.69 -4.30
N ILE A 59 -11.14 -6.03 -4.09
CA ILE A 59 -9.84 -6.44 -4.64
C ILE A 59 -9.51 -7.88 -4.24
N PHE A 60 -9.57 -8.21 -2.94
CA PHE A 60 -9.26 -9.58 -2.49
C PHE A 60 -10.25 -10.62 -3.02
N THR A 61 -11.55 -10.31 -3.04
CA THR A 61 -12.58 -11.20 -3.62
C THR A 61 -12.27 -11.50 -5.09
N MET A 62 -11.92 -10.47 -5.86
CA MET A 62 -11.57 -10.63 -7.27
C MET A 62 -10.26 -11.38 -7.48
N GLY A 63 -9.26 -11.14 -6.62
CA GLY A 63 -8.00 -11.89 -6.64
C GLY A 63 -8.21 -13.38 -6.38
N ALA A 64 -9.07 -13.72 -5.42
CA ALA A 64 -9.38 -15.10 -5.08
C ALA A 64 -10.14 -15.80 -6.21
N ALA A 65 -11.17 -15.15 -6.76
CA ALA A 65 -11.94 -15.68 -7.89
C ALA A 65 -11.09 -15.90 -9.15
N LYS A 66 -9.94 -15.22 -9.26
CA LYS A 66 -8.99 -15.36 -10.37
C LYS A 66 -7.76 -16.22 -10.02
N GLU A 67 -7.75 -16.84 -8.85
CA GLU A 67 -6.66 -17.71 -8.38
C GLU A 67 -5.29 -16.99 -8.36
N TYR A 68 -5.27 -15.72 -7.94
CA TYR A 68 -4.05 -14.89 -7.87
C TYR A 68 -3.28 -15.07 -6.56
N PHE A 69 -3.87 -15.73 -5.56
CA PHE A 69 -3.19 -16.12 -4.33
C PHE A 69 -2.62 -17.52 -4.47
N TYR A 70 -1.52 -17.80 -3.78
CA TYR A 70 -0.87 -19.12 -3.76
C TYR A 70 -0.33 -19.61 -5.12
N GLU A 71 -0.11 -18.70 -6.09
CA GLU A 71 0.64 -19.02 -7.32
C GLU A 71 2.07 -19.50 -7.04
N LYS A 72 2.67 -18.99 -5.95
CA LYS A 72 3.94 -19.45 -5.39
C LYS A 72 3.71 -19.94 -3.96
N MET A 73 4.59 -20.80 -3.47
CA MET A 73 4.57 -21.24 -2.07
C MET A 73 4.66 -20.01 -1.14
N PRO A 74 3.72 -19.80 -0.21
CA PRO A 74 3.79 -18.71 0.75
C PRO A 74 5.05 -18.75 1.61
N SER A 75 5.56 -17.58 1.95
CA SER A 75 6.70 -17.42 2.86
C SER A 75 6.65 -16.05 3.55
N MET A 76 7.56 -15.80 4.50
CA MET A 76 7.66 -14.49 5.16
C MET A 76 7.89 -13.33 4.17
N TYR A 77 8.57 -13.58 3.04
CA TYR A 77 8.82 -12.57 2.01
C TYR A 77 7.65 -12.43 1.01
N ASN A 78 6.74 -13.40 0.98
CA ASN A 78 5.56 -13.40 0.11
C ASN A 78 4.41 -14.14 0.82
N PRO A 79 3.76 -13.50 1.81
CA PRO A 79 2.81 -14.19 2.69
C PRO A 79 1.56 -14.68 1.96
N LEU A 80 1.22 -14.05 0.83
CA LEU A 80 0.06 -14.42 0.03
C LEU A 80 0.40 -15.35 -1.15
N GLY A 81 1.67 -15.77 -1.27
CA GLY A 81 2.10 -16.63 -2.37
C GLY A 81 1.83 -16.01 -3.74
N LEU A 82 1.91 -14.69 -3.87
CA LEU A 82 1.59 -13.98 -5.10
C LEU A 82 2.52 -14.42 -6.26
N GLY A 83 1.98 -14.43 -7.47
CA GLY A 83 2.72 -14.69 -8.70
C GLY A 83 2.67 -13.50 -9.66
N ARG A 84 3.00 -13.73 -10.94
CA ARG A 84 2.98 -12.68 -11.96
C ARG A 84 1.56 -12.23 -12.28
N LYS A 85 0.55 -13.11 -12.19
CA LYS A 85 -0.84 -12.77 -12.50
C LYS A 85 -1.44 -11.82 -11.46
N ALA A 86 -0.94 -11.89 -10.23
CA ALA A 86 -1.32 -11.00 -9.15
C ALA A 86 -0.76 -9.56 -9.23
N MET A 87 0.17 -9.26 -10.15
CA MET A 87 0.83 -7.93 -10.21
C MET A 87 -0.14 -6.75 -10.32
N PRO A 88 -1.15 -6.76 -11.20
CA PRO A 88 -2.13 -5.68 -11.26
C PRO A 88 -2.97 -5.54 -9.97
N LEU A 89 -3.13 -6.63 -9.22
CA LEU A 89 -3.82 -6.63 -7.93
C LEU A 89 -2.96 -5.97 -6.84
N ALA A 90 -1.68 -6.34 -6.80
CA ALA A 90 -0.71 -5.76 -5.88
C ALA A 90 -0.60 -4.24 -6.06
N CYS A 91 -0.59 -3.75 -7.32
CA CYS A 91 -0.67 -2.31 -7.63
C CYS A 91 -1.86 -1.64 -6.95
N LYS A 92 -3.06 -2.22 -7.11
CA LYS A 92 -4.30 -1.64 -6.58
C LYS A 92 -4.32 -1.64 -5.05
N VAL A 93 -3.87 -2.73 -4.42
CA VAL A 93 -3.75 -2.79 -2.96
C VAL A 93 -2.76 -1.75 -2.47
N GLN A 94 -1.59 -1.64 -3.10
CA GLN A 94 -0.57 -0.69 -2.69
C GLN A 94 -1.06 0.77 -2.80
N ASN A 95 -1.70 1.15 -3.90
CA ASN A 95 -2.30 2.49 -4.04
C ASN A 95 -3.31 2.77 -2.93
N LEU A 96 -4.20 1.81 -2.66
CA LEU A 96 -5.24 1.95 -1.65
C LEU A 96 -4.66 2.13 -0.24
N LEU A 97 -3.65 1.32 0.11
CA LEU A 97 -3.00 1.38 1.43
C LEU A 97 -2.17 2.66 1.60
N ILE A 98 -1.48 3.12 0.55
CA ILE A 98 -0.75 4.40 0.60
C ILE A 98 -1.75 5.56 0.74
N ALA A 99 -2.83 5.56 -0.02
CA ALA A 99 -3.87 6.59 0.07
C ALA A 99 -4.46 6.70 1.49
N ASP A 100 -4.81 5.55 2.09
CA ASP A 100 -5.35 5.53 3.45
C ASP A 100 -4.34 5.98 4.50
N PHE A 101 -3.07 5.54 4.37
CA PHE A 101 -1.99 6.00 5.23
C PHE A 101 -1.80 7.52 5.17
N LEU A 102 -1.79 8.11 3.96
CA LEU A 102 -1.68 9.55 3.78
C LEU A 102 -2.90 10.29 4.35
N ASN A 103 -4.10 9.73 4.20
CA ASN A 103 -5.31 10.26 4.83
C ASN A 103 -5.21 10.25 6.37
N TYR A 104 -4.70 9.16 6.96
CA TYR A 104 -4.40 9.10 8.39
C TYR A 104 -3.43 10.20 8.83
N LEU A 105 -2.34 10.43 8.08
CA LEU A 105 -1.37 11.49 8.38
C LEU A 105 -2.01 12.88 8.37
N ALA A 106 -2.84 13.17 7.36
CA ALA A 106 -3.56 14.44 7.28
C ALA A 106 -4.50 14.63 8.48
N LEU A 107 -5.31 13.61 8.82
CA LEU A 107 -6.33 13.71 9.87
C LEU A 107 -5.77 13.75 11.29
N ARG A 108 -4.65 13.05 11.54
CA ARG A 108 -4.15 12.80 12.91
C ARG A 108 -2.88 13.58 13.23
N HIS A 109 -2.10 13.93 12.22
CA HIS A 109 -0.77 14.54 12.39
C HIS A 109 -0.61 15.86 11.63
N ASP A 110 -1.61 16.29 10.85
CA ASP A 110 -1.56 17.48 9.98
C ASP A 110 -0.35 17.46 9.01
N VAL A 111 -0.02 16.26 8.53
CA VAL A 111 1.09 16.01 7.59
C VAL A 111 0.53 15.70 6.21
N TYR A 112 1.04 16.38 5.20
CA TYR A 112 0.67 16.23 3.78
C TYR A 112 1.93 16.01 2.94
N LEU A 113 1.78 15.39 1.77
CA LEU A 113 2.88 15.32 0.81
C LEU A 113 3.30 16.72 0.37
N SER A 114 4.58 16.90 0.13
CA SER A 114 5.17 18.16 -0.28
C SER A 114 4.54 18.68 -1.59
N ALA A 115 4.18 17.78 -2.52
CA ALA A 115 3.49 18.14 -3.76
C ALA A 115 2.06 18.68 -3.53
N THR A 116 1.36 18.20 -2.49
CA THR A 116 0.00 18.66 -2.12
C THR A 116 -0.02 19.95 -1.29
N GLY A 117 1.11 20.32 -0.66
CA GLY A 117 1.22 21.54 0.15
C GLY A 117 1.19 22.86 -0.65
N GLY A 118 1.28 22.79 -1.99
CA GLY A 118 1.26 23.95 -2.88
C GLY A 118 -0.13 24.50 -3.23
N GLU A 119 -1.19 23.69 -3.14
CA GLU A 119 -2.54 24.09 -3.58
C GLU A 119 -3.54 24.37 -2.45
N VAL A 120 -3.23 24.05 -1.19
CA VAL A 120 -4.15 24.31 -0.06
C VAL A 120 -4.00 25.74 0.51
N LYS A 121 -3.10 26.57 -0.02
CA LYS A 121 -3.02 28.02 0.30
C LYS A 121 -3.59 28.91 -0.80
N LYS A 122 -4.89 28.76 -1.10
CA LYS A 122 -5.78 29.88 -1.47
C LYS A 122 -7.18 29.34 -1.77
N THR A 123 -8.09 29.50 -0.81
CA THR A 123 -9.44 30.02 -1.09
C THR A 123 -10.08 30.42 0.24
N SER A 124 -10.15 31.75 0.43
CA SER A 124 -11.04 32.55 1.28
C SER A 124 -11.13 32.27 2.78
#